data_AF-A0A6J4DYI2-F1
#
_entry.id   AF-A0A6J4DYI2-F1
#
_cell.length_a   1.000
_cell.length_b   1.000
_cell.length_c   1.000
_cell.angle_alpha   90.00
_cell.angle_beta   90.00
_cell.angle_gamma   90.00
#
_symmetry.space_group_name_H-M   'P 1'
#
loop_
_entity.id
_entity.type
_entity.pdbx_description
1 polymer ?
#
loop_
_entity_poly.entity_id
_entity_poly.type
_entity_poly.pdbx_seq_one_letter_code
_entity_poly.pdbx_strand_id
1 'polypeptide(L)' 'MDFGSAWLQSGTHLAPDETSAMLPAQKKLVINSRYPAWPGIKVIEEEDFLYDPRMLQKQP' A
#
# COMPACT_ATOMS: atom_id res chain seq x y z
N MET A 1 -13.70 -1.85 -14.36
CA MET A 1 -12.27 -1.80 -13.94
C MET A 1 -11.91 -0.37 -13.51
N ASP A 2 -12.85 0.34 -12.85
CA ASP A 2 -12.84 1.81 -12.87
C ASP A 2 -12.73 2.44 -11.48
N PHE A 3 -12.86 1.62 -10.43
CA PHE A 3 -12.88 2.10 -9.05
C PHE A 3 -11.58 2.83 -8.69
N GLY A 4 -10.42 2.19 -8.87
CA GLY A 4 -9.13 2.78 -8.51
C GLY A 4 -8.83 4.08 -9.28
N SER A 5 -9.15 4.12 -10.58
CA SER A 5 -8.97 5.30 -11.41
C SER A 5 -9.87 6.45 -10.98
N ALA A 6 -11.16 6.19 -10.77
CA ALA A 6 -12.12 7.19 -10.31
C ALA A 6 -11.79 7.71 -8.91
N TRP A 7 -11.41 6.81 -7.99
CA TRP A 7 -10.97 7.16 -6.65
C TRP A 7 -9.73 8.05 -6.68
N LEU A 8 -8.70 7.67 -7.44
CA LEU A 8 -7.45 8.44 -7.56
C LEU A 8 -7.73 9.84 -8.11
N GLN A 9 -8.53 9.93 -9.18
CA GLN A 9 -8.90 11.20 -9.81
C GLN A 9 -9.73 12.11 -8.89
N SER A 10 -10.58 11.54 -8.03
CA SER A 10 -11.42 12.32 -7.13
C SER A 10 -10.60 13.17 -6.15
N GLY A 11 -9.44 12.69 -5.70
CA GLY A 11 -8.61 13.39 -4.70
C GLY A 11 -9.32 13.63 -3.36
N THR A 12 -10.45 12.98 -3.10
CA THR A 12 -11.32 13.25 -1.94
C THR A 12 -10.95 12.46 -0.69
N HIS A 13 -10.24 11.34 -0.86
CA HIS A 13 -9.85 10.44 0.22
C HIS A 13 -8.37 10.07 0.09
N LEU A 14 -7.68 9.94 1.22
CA LEU A 14 -6.25 9.61 1.26
C LEU A 14 -5.97 8.16 0.85
N ALA A 15 -6.82 7.22 1.27
CA ALA A 15 -6.68 5.80 1.00
C ALA A 15 -8.05 5.16 0.72
N PRO A 16 -8.12 4.09 -0.09
CA PRO A 16 -9.34 3.30 -0.24
C PRO A 16 -9.37 2.19 0.83
N ASP A 17 -10.58 1.78 1.25
CA ASP A 17 -10.76 0.62 2.12
C ASP A 17 -10.62 -0.67 1.29
N GLU A 18 -9.38 -1.05 0.97
CA GLU A 18 -9.07 -2.20 0.14
C GLU A 18 -8.42 -3.35 0.93
N THR A 19 -8.90 -4.56 0.65
CA THR A 19 -8.40 -5.79 1.26
C THR A 19 -7.42 -6.47 0.30
N SER A 20 -6.42 -7.19 0.81
CA SER A 20 -5.52 -7.94 -0.06
C SER A 20 -6.27 -9.07 -0.77
N ALA A 21 -6.33 -9.01 -2.10
CA ALA A 21 -6.92 -10.08 -2.93
C ALA A 21 -6.21 -11.44 -2.79
N MET A 22 -4.93 -11.46 -2.38
CA MET A 22 -4.15 -12.69 -2.19
C MET A 22 -4.26 -13.22 -0.76
N LEU A 23 -4.46 -12.34 0.24
CA LEU A 23 -4.53 -12.69 1.65
C LEU A 23 -5.65 -11.88 2.32
N PRO A 24 -6.90 -12.35 2.32
CA PRO A 24 -8.06 -11.56 2.75
C PRO A 24 -8.00 -11.03 4.20
N ALA A 25 -7.18 -11.64 5.06
CA ALA A 25 -6.94 -11.15 6.42
C ALA A 25 -5.96 -9.97 6.50
N GLN A 26 -5.26 -9.65 5.41
CA GLN A 26 -4.30 -8.55 5.33
C GLN A 26 -4.90 -7.35 4.60
N LYS A 27 -4.64 -6.16 5.14
CA LYS A 27 -4.98 -4.89 4.49
C LYS A 27 -3.83 -4.44 3.60
N LYS A 28 -4.15 -3.85 2.45
CA LYS A 28 -3.19 -3.10 1.64
C LYS A 28 -3.48 -1.63 1.80
N LEU A 29 -2.44 -0.80 1.78
CA LEU A 29 -2.58 0.65 1.78
C LEU A 29 -2.16 1.18 0.41
N VAL A 30 -3.05 1.91 -0.24
CA VAL A 30 -2.75 2.72 -1.43
C VAL A 30 -2.97 4.16 -1.03
N ILE A 31 -2.01 5.04 -1.32
CA ILE A 31 -2.09 6.44 -0.92
C ILE A 31 -2.31 7.34 -2.14
N ASN A 32 -3.30 8.22 -2.08
CA ASN A 32 -3.60 9.20 -3.11
C ASN A 32 -2.76 10.47 -2.90
N SER A 33 -1.75 10.68 -3.75
CA SER A 33 -0.90 11.87 -3.72
C SER A 33 -1.61 13.18 -4.10
N ARG A 34 -2.84 13.11 -4.64
CA ARG A 34 -3.69 14.27 -4.94
C ARG A 34 -4.51 14.74 -3.74
N TYR A 35 -4.59 13.96 -2.66
CA TYR A 35 -5.32 14.35 -1.46
C TYR A 35 -4.58 15.48 -0.72
N PRO A 36 -5.26 16.55 -0.25
CA PRO A 36 -4.59 17.73 0.31
C PRO A 36 -3.65 17.47 1.49
N ALA A 37 -3.90 16.42 2.29
CA ALA A 37 -3.04 16.08 3.42
C ALA A 37 -1.83 15.19 3.04
N TRP A 38 -1.69 14.78 1.77
CA TRP A 38 -0.55 13.99 1.29
C TRP A 38 0.82 14.56 1.72
N PRO A 39 1.08 15.88 1.63
CA PRO A 39 2.37 16.45 2.06
C PRO A 39 2.68 16.28 3.55
N GLY A 40 1.68 15.92 4.37
CA GLY A 40 1.86 15.61 5.79
C GLY A 40 2.43 14.21 6.05
N ILE A 41 2.43 13.32 5.06
CA ILE A 41 3.00 11.97 5.19
C ILE A 41 4.52 12.06 5.12
N LYS A 42 5.18 11.45 6.09
CA LYS A 42 6.64 11.41 6.19
C LYS A 42 7.10 9.98 6.38
N VAL A 43 8.18 9.63 5.69
CA VAL A 43 8.99 8.47 6.06
C VAL A 43 9.76 8.89 7.31
N ILE A 44 9.50 8.22 8.43
CA ILE A 44 10.18 8.48 9.71
C ILE A 44 11.42 7.60 9.89
N GLU A 45 11.45 6.48 9.18
CA GLU A 45 12.49 5.46 9.25
C GLU A 45 12.50 4.71 7.92
N GLU A 46 13.70 4.46 7.42
CA GLU A 46 13.96 3.64 6.24
C GLU A 46 14.95 2.56 6.68
N GLU A 47 14.55 1.30 6.54
CA GLU A 47 15.38 0.15 6.87
C GLU A 47 15.74 -0.59 5.59
N ASP A 48 17.02 -0.95 5.46
CA ASP A 48 17.46 -1.83 4.39
C ASP A 48 16.78 -3.19 4.55
N PHE A 49 16.20 -3.67 3.46
CA PHE A 49 15.67 -5.03 3.43
C PHE A 49 16.83 -6.03 3.50
N LEU A 50 17.01 -6.64 4.67
CA LEU A 50 17.97 -7.70 4.86
C LEU A 50 17.40 -9.00 4.29
N TYR A 51 17.84 -9.34 3.08
CA TYR A 51 17.51 -10.61 2.46
C TYR A 51 17.94 -11.77 3.37
N ASP A 52 16.96 -12.53 3.85
CA ASP A 52 17.20 -13.78 4.58
C ASP A 52 17.21 -14.94 3.57
N PRO A 53 18.33 -15.67 3.40
CA PRO A 53 18.42 -16.81 2.49
C PRO A 53 17.37 -17.90 2.71
N ARG A 54 16.74 -17.94 3.89
CA ARG A 54 15.64 -18.87 4.21
C ARG A 54 14.32 -18.48 3.57
N MET A 55 14.13 -17.22 3.15
CA MET A 55 12.88 -16.74 2.55
C MET A 55 12.56 -17.39 1.20
N LEU A 56 13.58 -17.86 0.47
CA LEU A 56 13.43 -18.56 -0.81
C LEU A 56 13.63 -20.08 -0.71
N GLN A 57 13.90 -20.62 0.48
CA GLN A 57 13.98 -22.06 0.65
C GLN A 57 12.58 -22.64 0.44
N LYS A 58 12.44 -23.49 -0.58
CA LYS A 58 11.22 -24.28 -0.78
C LYS A 58 10.90 -24.99 0.53
N GLN A 59 9.73 -24.72 1.10
CA GLN A 59 9.21 -25.52 2.20
C GLN A 59 9.08 -26.98 1.72
N PRO A 60 9.53 -27.97 2.52
CA PRO A 60 9.39 -29.39 2.19
C PRO A 60 7.91 -29.82 2.13
#